data_AF-A0A8J7KN23-F1
#
_entry.id   AF-A0A8J7KN23-F1
#
_cell.length_a   1.000
_cell.length_b   1.000
_cell.length_c   1.000
_cell.angle_alpha   90.00
_cell.angle_beta   90.00
_cell.angle_gamma   90.00
#
_symmetry.space_group_name_H-M   'P 1'
#
loop_
_entity.id
_entity.type
_entity.pdbx_description
1 polymer ?
#
loop_
_entity_poly.entity_id
_entity_poly.type
_entity_poly.pdbx_seq_one_letter_code
_entity_poly.pdbx_strand_id
1 'polypeptide(L)'
;MTVNGRTLPLAVPQGTALGTLTTWYDDSARKSMIPGGYRVECDGHHWLWLMPGTGYKISYDGQAWMVEGGEWGLVRLTCDGGPVTVLPTSYREQPLDPRETYVVVPDFEMWATWELFRWRG
;
A
#
# COMPACT_ATOMS: atom_id res chain seq x y z
N MET A 1 15.52 0.76 -6.30
CA MET A 1 16.53 1.19 -7.28
C MET A 1 16.02 2.45 -7.91
N THR A 2 16.75 3.56 -7.80
CA THR A 2 16.31 4.87 -8.29
C THR A 2 16.96 5.11 -9.64
N VAL A 3 16.17 5.29 -10.70
CA VAL A 3 16.66 5.64 -12.04
C VAL A 3 16.12 7.02 -12.39
N ASN A 4 16.99 7.98 -12.66
CA ASN A 4 16.63 9.37 -12.99
C ASN A 4 15.71 10.04 -11.95
N GLY A 5 15.98 9.81 -10.66
CA GLY A 5 15.18 10.39 -9.55
C GLY A 5 13.82 9.72 -9.33
N ARG A 6 13.49 8.66 -10.07
CA ARG A 6 12.24 7.90 -9.91
C ARG A 6 12.50 6.57 -9.24
N THR A 7 11.73 6.23 -8.21
CA THR A 7 11.77 4.91 -7.57
C THR A 7 11.01 3.93 -8.46
N LEU A 8 11.76 3.04 -9.13
CA LEU A 8 11.12 1.99 -9.91
C LEU A 8 10.34 1.05 -8.98
N PRO A 9 9.20 0.53 -9.44
CA PRO A 9 8.49 -0.49 -8.69
C PRO A 9 9.39 -1.71 -8.46
N LEU A 10 9.18 -2.33 -7.31
CA LEU A 10 9.89 -3.54 -6.95
C LEU A 10 9.39 -4.72 -7.77
N ALA A 11 10.30 -5.65 -8.06
CA ALA A 11 9.91 -6.97 -8.51
C ALA A 11 8.96 -7.60 -7.47
N VAL A 12 7.92 -8.28 -7.96
CA VAL A 12 7.01 -9.04 -7.10
C VAL A 12 7.82 -10.11 -6.37
N PRO A 13 7.83 -10.10 -5.02
CA PRO A 13 8.57 -11.10 -4.26
C PRO A 13 8.08 -12.52 -4.56
N GLN A 14 9.00 -13.47 -4.72
CA GLN A 14 8.64 -14.88 -4.83
C GLN A 14 8.48 -15.49 -3.43
N GLY A 15 7.31 -16.06 -3.14
CA GLY A 15 7.03 -16.73 -1.86
C GLY A 15 5.57 -16.64 -1.44
N THR A 16 5.26 -17.17 -0.26
CA THR A 16 3.92 -17.05 0.34
C THR A 16 3.75 -15.67 0.95
N ALA A 17 2.66 -14.97 0.60
CA ALA A 17 2.28 -13.73 1.25
C ALA A 17 2.10 -13.95 2.77
N LEU A 18 2.54 -12.98 3.56
CA LEU A 18 2.34 -12.96 5.01
C LEU A 18 0.87 -12.73 5.38
N GLY A 19 0.14 -12.05 4.49
CA GLY A 19 -1.28 -11.78 4.61
C GLY A 19 -1.72 -10.78 3.55
N THR A 20 -2.92 -10.23 3.75
CA THR A 20 -3.52 -9.24 2.86
C THR A 20 -3.82 -7.96 3.61
N LEU A 21 -3.56 -6.79 3.03
CA LEU A 21 -4.13 -5.53 3.49
C LEU A 21 -5.51 -5.38 2.92
N THR A 22 -6.52 -5.24 3.77
CA THR A 22 -7.86 -4.89 3.33
C THR A 22 -7.92 -3.39 3.13
N THR A 23 -8.17 -2.95 1.91
CA THR A 23 -8.18 -1.51 1.58
C THR A 23 -9.57 -0.93 1.41
N TRP A 24 -10.58 -1.69 1.78
CA TRP A 24 -11.97 -1.23 1.81
C TRP A 24 -12.26 -0.40 3.05
N TYR A 25 -12.73 0.81 2.82
CA TYR A 25 -13.50 1.60 3.78
C TYR A 25 -14.78 2.03 3.06
N ASP A 26 -15.94 1.61 3.57
CA ASP A 26 -17.22 2.18 3.16
C ASP A 26 -18.12 2.27 4.39
N ASP A 27 -18.99 3.27 4.40
CA ASP A 27 -20.32 3.01 4.95
C ASP A 27 -21.45 3.82 4.31
N SER A 28 -21.25 4.66 3.28
CA SER A 28 -22.41 5.41 2.73
C SER A 28 -22.29 6.19 1.40
N ALA A 29 -21.13 6.40 0.78
CA ALA A 29 -21.04 7.47 -0.22
C ALA A 29 -20.16 7.22 -1.46
N ARG A 30 -20.85 6.80 -2.53
CA ARG A 30 -20.81 7.43 -3.87
C ARG A 30 -19.47 7.46 -4.63
N LYS A 31 -19.35 6.47 -5.54
CA LYS A 31 -18.98 6.62 -6.97
C LYS A 31 -17.73 7.49 -7.21
N SER A 32 -16.58 6.89 -7.49
CA SER A 32 -16.30 6.42 -8.85
C SER A 32 -15.29 5.28 -8.85
N MET A 33 -15.80 4.07 -9.10
CA MET A 33 -15.04 2.94 -9.61
C MET A 33 -14.35 3.36 -10.92
N ILE A 34 -13.04 3.47 -10.91
CA ILE A 34 -12.26 3.21 -12.12
C ILE A 34 -12.04 1.69 -12.13
N PRO A 35 -12.40 0.98 -13.21
CA PRO A 35 -11.96 -0.39 -13.40
C PRO A 35 -10.42 -0.36 -13.53
N GLY A 36 -9.68 -0.74 -12.46
CA GLY A 36 -8.25 -1.03 -12.57
C GLY A 36 -7.27 -0.46 -11.52
N GLY A 37 -7.69 0.08 -10.38
CA GLY A 37 -6.71 0.43 -9.34
C GLY A 37 -7.31 0.80 -7.99
N TYR A 38 -6.57 0.52 -6.91
CA TYR A 38 -6.92 0.98 -5.56
C TYR A 38 -6.21 2.30 -5.26
N ARG A 39 -6.93 3.11 -4.49
CA ARG A 39 -6.66 4.50 -4.13
C ARG A 39 -5.98 4.52 -2.77
N VAL A 40 -4.90 5.28 -2.68
CA VAL A 40 -4.26 5.61 -1.41
C VAL A 40 -4.43 7.09 -1.19
N GLU A 41 -5.08 7.48 -0.09
CA GLU A 41 -5.08 8.88 0.32
C GLU A 41 -3.66 9.23 0.72
N CYS A 42 -3.10 10.19 0.01
CA CYS A 42 -1.79 10.71 0.30
C CYS A 42 -2.01 12.18 0.55
N ASP A 43 -2.13 12.59 1.83
CA ASP A 43 -2.26 13.97 2.32
C ASP A 43 -3.65 14.60 2.53
N GLY A 44 -4.74 13.83 2.53
CA GLY A 44 -6.08 14.37 2.76
C GLY A 44 -6.79 14.88 1.50
N HIS A 45 -6.03 15.17 0.44
CA HIS A 45 -6.57 15.80 -0.77
C HIS A 45 -6.12 15.11 -2.05
N HIS A 46 -4.94 14.48 -2.05
CA HIS A 46 -4.41 13.78 -3.21
C HIS A 46 -4.54 12.27 -3.08
N TRP A 47 -4.71 11.64 -4.25
CA TRP A 47 -5.00 10.23 -4.36
C TRP A 47 -4.03 9.62 -5.36
N LEU A 48 -3.28 8.63 -4.90
CA LEU A 48 -2.34 7.90 -5.74
C LEU A 48 -2.88 6.51 -6.04
N TRP A 49 -2.63 6.08 -7.28
CA TRP A 49 -3.06 4.78 -7.78
C TRP A 49 -1.89 3.81 -7.70
N LEU A 50 -2.09 2.71 -6.96
CA LEU A 50 -1.17 1.58 -7.02
C LEU A 50 -1.57 0.68 -8.19
N MET A 51 -0.60 0.33 -9.02
CA MET A 51 -0.80 -0.54 -10.18
C MET A 51 -0.84 -1.99 -9.70
N PRO A 52 -1.81 -2.81 -10.15
CA PRO A 52 -1.83 -4.21 -9.79
C PRO A 52 -0.62 -4.98 -10.35
N GLY A 53 -0.22 -6.05 -9.66
CA GLY A 53 0.98 -6.84 -10.00
C GLY A 53 2.31 -6.08 -9.85
N THR A 54 2.28 -4.90 -9.23
CA THR A 54 3.45 -4.04 -9.05
C THR A 54 3.83 -4.00 -7.57
N GLY A 55 5.10 -4.24 -7.25
CA GLY A 55 5.59 -4.19 -5.87
C GLY A 55 5.88 -2.76 -5.42
N TYR A 56 5.35 -2.38 -4.26
CA TYR A 56 5.64 -1.10 -3.59
C TYR A 56 6.20 -1.38 -2.20
N LYS A 57 7.17 -0.57 -1.75
CA LYS A 57 7.64 -0.69 -0.36
C LYS A 57 6.68 0.02 0.57
N ILE A 58 6.46 -0.56 1.74
CA ILE A 58 5.79 0.13 2.85
C ILE A 58 6.68 0.11 4.08
N SER A 59 6.69 1.22 4.81
CA SER A 59 7.47 1.40 6.03
C SER A 59 6.74 2.34 6.99
N TYR A 60 7.11 2.37 8.26
CA TYR A 60 6.54 3.29 9.23
C TYR A 60 7.56 4.37 9.60
N ASP A 61 7.19 5.65 9.49
CA ASP A 61 8.09 6.78 9.78
C ASP A 61 8.10 7.19 11.27
N GLY A 62 7.31 6.51 12.11
CA GLY A 62 7.08 6.85 13.51
C GLY A 62 5.75 7.54 13.77
N GLN A 63 5.11 8.11 12.74
CA GLN A 63 3.81 8.79 12.81
C GLN A 63 2.77 8.17 11.89
N ALA A 64 3.19 7.65 10.75
CA ALA A 64 2.31 7.09 9.74
C ALA A 64 3.00 6.02 8.92
N TRP A 65 2.19 5.18 8.29
CA TRP A 65 2.67 4.31 7.23
C TRP A 65 2.99 5.15 5.99
N MET A 66 4.10 4.80 5.35
CA MET A 66 4.63 5.39 4.15
C MET A 66 4.64 4.34 3.05
N VAL A 67 4.39 4.74 1.82
CA VAL A 67 4.55 3.88 0.64
C VAL A 67 5.58 4.51 -0.29
N GLU A 68 6.48 3.69 -0.82
CA GLU A 68 7.49 4.08 -1.79
C GLU A 68 7.34 3.29 -3.09
N GLY A 69 7.29 3.98 -4.22
CA GLY A 69 7.35 3.40 -5.56
C GLY A 69 6.59 4.22 -6.61
N GLY A 70 6.68 3.80 -7.87
CA GLY A 70 6.04 4.52 -8.97
C GLY A 70 6.64 5.90 -9.25
N GLU A 71 5.94 6.73 -10.03
CA GLU A 71 6.45 8.05 -10.44
C GLU A 71 6.40 9.12 -9.34
N TRP A 72 5.70 8.85 -8.24
CA TRP A 72 5.44 9.78 -7.14
C TRP A 72 6.41 9.65 -5.96
N GLY A 73 7.29 8.64 -5.95
CA GLY A 73 8.36 8.52 -4.96
C GLY A 73 7.88 7.98 -3.62
N LEU A 74 8.14 8.70 -2.52
CA LEU A 74 7.78 8.32 -1.15
C LEU A 74 6.64 9.22 -0.65
N VAL A 75 5.53 8.61 -0.23
CA VAL A 75 4.34 9.33 0.22
C VAL A 75 3.79 8.74 1.52
N ARG A 76 3.14 9.60 2.31
CA ARG A 76 2.48 9.20 3.55
C ARG A 76 1.06 8.72 3.28
N LEU A 77 0.68 7.63 3.92
CA LEU A 77 -0.70 7.16 3.92
C LEU A 77 -1.53 7.96 4.90
N THR A 78 -2.64 8.47 4.40
CA THR A 78 -3.68 9.12 5.19
C THR A 78 -5.03 8.40 5.01
N CYS A 79 -5.98 8.70 5.87
CA CYS A 79 -7.38 8.30 5.77
C CYS A 79 -8.22 9.43 6.39
N ASP A 80 -9.14 9.98 5.61
CA ASP A 80 -9.97 11.14 5.96
C ASP A 80 -9.12 12.33 6.48
N GLY A 81 -8.00 12.61 5.80
CA GLY A 81 -7.05 13.65 6.18
C GLY A 81 -6.17 13.36 7.41
N GLY A 82 -6.36 12.23 8.09
CA GLY A 82 -5.53 11.80 9.23
C GLY A 82 -4.43 10.80 8.83
N PRO A 83 -3.30 10.70 9.56
CA PRO A 83 -2.28 9.70 9.28
C PRO A 83 -2.79 8.29 9.53
N VAL A 84 -2.47 7.35 8.63
CA VAL A 84 -2.70 5.91 8.89
C VAL A 84 -1.62 5.41 9.83
N THR A 85 -1.99 5.15 11.09
CA THR A 85 -1.07 4.61 12.12
C THR A 85 -1.13 3.08 12.21
N VAL A 86 -2.21 2.47 11.74
CA VAL A 86 -2.43 1.02 11.74
C VAL A 86 -2.95 0.60 10.38
N LEU A 87 -2.32 -0.40 9.78
CA LEU A 87 -2.77 -0.99 8.53
C LEU A 87 -3.67 -2.21 8.80
N PRO A 88 -4.92 -2.22 8.30
CA PRO A 88 -5.84 -3.33 8.53
C PRO A 88 -5.43 -4.56 7.71
N THR A 89 -4.86 -5.57 8.38
CA THR A 89 -4.50 -6.86 7.79
C THR A 89 -5.61 -7.89 7.98
N SER A 90 -6.06 -8.56 6.92
CA SER A 90 -7.13 -9.56 6.96
C SER A 90 -6.67 -11.01 7.21
N TYR A 91 -5.36 -11.27 7.31
CA TYR A 91 -4.83 -12.62 7.53
C TYR A 91 -3.88 -12.65 8.73
N ARG A 92 -4.22 -13.47 9.74
CA ARG A 92 -3.50 -13.73 11.02
C ARG A 92 -3.49 -12.64 12.11
N GLU A 93 -4.40 -11.66 12.09
CA GLU A 93 -4.78 -10.73 13.18
C GLU A 93 -3.65 -9.94 13.91
N GLN A 94 -2.38 -10.22 13.63
CA GLN A 94 -1.27 -9.55 14.30
C GLN A 94 -0.94 -8.26 13.53
N PRO A 95 -0.89 -7.11 14.23
CA PRO A 95 -0.44 -5.87 13.64
C PRO A 95 0.92 -6.05 12.96
N LEU A 96 1.12 -5.37 11.83
CA LEU A 96 2.45 -5.26 11.23
C LEU A 96 3.42 -4.63 12.23
N ASP A 97 4.65 -5.13 12.27
CA ASP A 97 5.71 -4.55 13.10
C ASP A 97 6.19 -3.25 12.42
N PRO A 98 6.01 -2.07 13.05
CA PRO A 98 6.43 -0.80 12.47
C PRO A 98 7.95 -0.68 12.29
N ARG A 99 8.75 -1.58 12.85
CA ARG A 99 10.21 -1.61 12.67
C ARG A 99 10.65 -2.32 11.40
N GLU A 100 9.74 -3.04 10.77
CA GLU A 100 10.00 -3.82 9.57
C GLU A 100 9.57 -3.05 8.31
N THR A 101 10.20 -3.41 7.19
CA THR A 101 9.77 -2.96 5.86
C THR A 101 9.08 -4.10 5.15
N TYR A 102 8.01 -3.79 4.45
CA TYR A 102 7.24 -4.76 3.69
C TYR A 102 7.16 -4.37 2.23
N VAL A 103 6.82 -5.33 1.39
CA VAL A 103 6.38 -5.10 0.02
C VAL A 103 4.90 -5.38 -0.03
N VAL A 104 4.15 -4.45 -0.61
CA VAL A 104 2.75 -4.67 -0.97
C VAL A 104 2.66 -4.87 -2.48
N VAL A 105 1.90 -5.88 -2.88
CA VAL A 105 1.58 -6.16 -4.28
C VAL A 105 0.06 -6.13 -4.38
N PRO A 106 -0.52 -5.10 -5.01
CA PRO A 106 -1.97 -5.05 -5.21
C PRO A 106 -2.37 -6.19 -6.16
N ASP A 107 -3.35 -6.99 -5.75
CA ASP A 107 -3.86 -8.12 -6.54
C ASP A 107 -4.89 -7.64 -7.60
N PHE A 108 -4.91 -8.33 -8.75
CA PHE A 108 -5.88 -8.14 -9.83
C PHE A 108 -7.21 -8.86 -9.56
N GLU A 109 -7.19 -10.01 -8.87
CA GLU A 109 -8.37 -10.89 -8.77
C GLU A 109 -9.29 -10.53 -7.61
N MET A 110 -8.72 -10.16 -6.46
CA MET A 110 -9.49 -9.77 -5.28
C MET A 110 -9.47 -8.26 -5.10
N TRP A 111 -10.61 -7.66 -5.43
CA TRP A 111 -10.86 -6.22 -5.58
C TRP A 111 -10.82 -5.41 -4.26
N ALA A 112 -9.93 -5.76 -3.32
CA ALA A 112 -9.73 -5.03 -2.07
C ALA A 112 -8.44 -5.41 -1.33
N THR A 113 -7.65 -6.37 -1.82
CA THR A 113 -6.58 -6.99 -1.04
C THR A 113 -5.22 -6.72 -1.66
N TRP A 114 -4.28 -6.24 -0.85
CA TRP A 114 -2.87 -6.19 -1.25
C TRP A 114 -2.11 -7.29 -0.54
N GLU A 115 -1.41 -8.11 -1.31
CA GLU A 115 -0.55 -9.13 -0.72
C GLU A 115 0.66 -8.48 -0.06
N LEU A 116 0.94 -8.90 1.17
CA LEU A 116 2.06 -8.41 1.97
C LEU A 116 3.20 -9.42 1.97
N PHE A 117 4.41 -8.95 1.74
CA PHE A 117 5.63 -9.74 1.85
C PHE A 117 6.61 -8.99 2.74
N ARG A 118 7.41 -9.72 3.54
CA ARG A 118 8.55 -9.09 4.23
C ARG A 118 9.59 -8.68 3.20
N TRP A 119 10.06 -7.44 3.29
CA TRP A 119 11.19 -7.01 2.48
C TRP A 119 12.47 -7.66 3.03
N ARG A 120 13.18 -8.41 2.18
CA ARG A 120 14.52 -8.93 2.47
C ARG A 120 15.48 -8.18 1.56
N GLY A 121 16.01 -7.07 2.07
CA GLY A 121 16.96 -6.22 1.34
C GLY A 121 18.24 -6.95 0.97
#